data_AF-A0A9E5I452-F1
#
_entry.id   AF-A0A9E5I452-F1
#
_cell.length_a   1.000
_cell.length_b   1.000
_cell.length_c   1.000
_cell.angle_alpha   90.00
_cell.angle_beta   90.00
_cell.angle_gamma   90.00
#
_symmetry.space_group_name_H-M   'P 1'
#
loop_
_entity.id
_entity.type
_entity.pdbx_description
1 polymer ?
#
loop_
_entity_poly.entity_id
_entity_poly.type
_entity_poly.pdbx_seq_one_letter_code
_entity_poly.pdbx_strand_id
1 'polypeptide(L)'
;MLLLGACAGGQSNTGSGSSASASASPQTLSNAQLESLVSPIALYPDSLLSIMLLASTYPLEVAEAYNWRSSNASLQGSALTNALNAQSWNDSVKSLVTFPQ
;
A
#
# COMPACT_ATOMS: atom_id res chain seq x y z
N MET A 1 -35.21 -16.64 56.68
CA MET A 1 -34.69 -16.61 55.31
C MET A 1 -34.06 -15.24 55.09
N LEU A 2 -32.72 -15.23 55.02
CA LEU A 2 -31.76 -14.11 54.90
C LEU A 2 -31.65 -13.08 56.04
N LEU A 3 -30.48 -13.15 56.70
CA LEU A 3 -29.87 -12.13 57.57
C LEU A 3 -29.04 -11.13 56.73
N LEU A 4 -29.10 -9.86 57.15
CA LEU A 4 -27.99 -8.92 57.45
C LEU A 4 -26.70 -8.90 56.60
N GLY A 5 -26.27 -7.68 56.22
CA GLY A 5 -24.86 -7.40 55.96
C GLY A 5 -24.59 -6.09 55.22
N ALA A 6 -24.18 -5.04 55.94
CA ALA A 6 -23.70 -3.77 55.41
C ALA A 6 -22.22 -3.82 55.01
N CYS A 7 -21.82 -3.08 53.97
CA CYS A 7 -20.48 -2.48 53.86
C CYS A 7 -20.48 -1.31 52.87
N ALA A 8 -19.90 -0.20 53.32
CA ALA A 8 -19.68 1.05 52.62
C ALA A 8 -18.34 1.06 51.87
N GLY A 9 -18.14 2.09 51.02
CA GLY A 9 -16.90 2.38 50.27
C GLY A 9 -17.09 2.08 48.78
N GLY A 10 -17.02 3.01 47.84
CA GLY A 10 -16.08 4.12 47.75
C GLY A 10 -15.02 3.74 46.73
N GLN A 11 -15.20 4.11 45.46
CA GLN A 11 -14.09 4.45 44.56
C GLN A 11 -14.61 5.01 43.24
N SER A 12 -14.37 6.31 43.11
CA SER A 12 -14.18 7.06 41.88
C SER A 12 -13.37 6.27 40.84
N ASN A 13 -14.01 5.85 39.76
CA ASN A 13 -13.31 5.38 38.57
C ASN A 13 -12.94 6.58 37.70
N THR A 14 -12.02 7.41 38.18
CA THR A 14 -11.15 8.19 37.29
C THR A 14 -10.13 7.21 36.74
N GLY A 15 -10.45 6.60 35.60
CA GLY A 15 -9.46 5.87 34.81
C GLY A 15 -8.39 6.85 34.40
N SER A 16 -7.30 6.90 35.17
CA SER A 16 -6.03 7.45 34.75
C SER A 16 -5.67 6.76 33.45
N GLY A 17 -5.93 7.43 32.32
CA GLY A 17 -5.23 7.18 31.08
C GLY A 17 -3.76 7.43 31.36
N SER A 18 -3.06 6.38 31.79
CA SER A 18 -1.62 6.34 31.74
C SER A 18 -1.28 6.32 30.25
N SER A 19 -1.16 7.51 29.68
CA SER A 19 -0.40 7.74 28.47
C SER A 19 1.02 7.28 28.80
N ALA A 20 1.27 5.99 28.65
CA ALA A 20 2.62 5.49 28.50
C ALA A 20 3.15 6.15 27.23
N SER A 21 3.87 7.26 27.41
CA SER A 21 4.78 7.76 26.38
C SER A 21 5.71 6.61 26.05
N ALA A 22 5.41 5.91 24.96
CA ALA A 22 6.34 5.03 24.31
C ALA A 22 7.45 5.93 23.75
N SER A 23 8.44 6.24 24.59
CA SER A 23 9.75 6.62 24.11
C SER A 23 10.33 5.39 23.43
N ALA A 24 9.89 5.15 22.19
CA ALA A 24 10.47 4.13 21.33
C ALA A 24 11.89 4.60 21.00
N SER A 25 12.87 4.12 21.77
CA SER A 25 14.26 4.15 21.34
C SER A 25 14.30 3.51 19.95
N PRO A 26 14.92 4.14 18.94
CA PRO A 26 14.92 3.62 17.57
C PRO A 26 15.47 2.19 17.61
N GLN A 27 14.59 1.21 17.38
CA GLN A 27 14.99 -0.19 17.30
C GLN A 27 15.79 -0.33 16.02
N THR A 28 17.10 -0.50 16.15
CA THR A 28 17.96 -0.81 15.00
C THR A 28 17.62 -2.21 14.53
N LEU A 29 17.02 -2.31 13.35
CA LEU A 29 16.70 -3.58 12.73
C LEU A 29 18.00 -4.30 12.37
N SER A 30 18.06 -5.61 12.66
CA SER A 30 19.14 -6.47 12.17
C SER A 30 19.08 -6.58 10.64
N ASN A 31 20.20 -6.90 9.99
CA ASN A 31 20.25 -7.10 8.53
C ASN A 31 19.23 -8.14 8.05
N ALA A 32 19.00 -9.22 8.82
CA ALA A 32 18.00 -10.23 8.48
C ALA A 32 16.56 -9.69 8.53
N GLN A 33 16.26 -8.77 9.47
CA GLN A 33 14.97 -8.10 9.53
C GLN A 33 14.79 -7.11 8.38
N LEU A 34 15.85 -6.36 8.02
CA LEU A 34 15.83 -5.48 6.85
C LEU A 34 15.61 -6.28 5.56
N GLU A 35 16.33 -7.39 5.37
CA GLU A 35 16.16 -8.29 4.23
C GLU A 35 14.72 -8.80 4.14
N SER A 36 14.13 -9.23 5.27
CA SER A 36 12.74 -9.67 5.30
C SER A 36 11.75 -8.55 4.92
N LEU A 37 12.06 -7.29 5.22
CA LEU A 37 11.20 -6.15 4.89
C LEU A 37 11.34 -5.72 3.43
N VAL A 38 12.54 -5.82 2.84
CA VAL A 38 12.77 -5.44 1.44
C VAL A 38 12.61 -6.60 0.46
N SER A 39 12.51 -7.84 0.94
CA SER A 39 12.30 -9.02 0.10
C SER A 39 11.18 -8.86 -0.95
N PRO A 40 10.00 -8.25 -0.64
CA PRO A 40 8.95 -8.05 -1.63
C PRO A 40 9.31 -7.06 -2.75
N ILE A 41 10.13 -6.04 -2.47
CA ILE A 41 10.55 -5.05 -3.47
C ILE A 41 11.76 -5.53 -4.27
N ALA A 42 12.64 -6.33 -3.66
CA ALA A 42 13.85 -6.86 -4.29
C ALA A 42 13.55 -7.83 -5.45
N LEU A 43 12.35 -8.39 -5.51
CA LEU A 43 11.94 -9.30 -6.59
C LEU A 43 11.46 -8.55 -7.85
N TYR A 44 11.20 -7.24 -7.75
CA TYR A 44 10.80 -6.43 -8.90
C TYR A 44 12.03 -5.82 -9.58
N PRO A 45 12.10 -5.82 -10.92
CA PRO A 45 13.19 -5.20 -11.63
C PRO A 45 13.18 -3.69 -11.39
N ASP A 46 14.34 -3.11 -11.09
CA ASP A 46 14.51 -1.66 -10.84
C ASP A 46 13.95 -0.77 -11.97
N SER A 47 13.95 -1.29 -13.21
CA SER A 47 13.33 -0.64 -14.36
C SER A 47 11.82 -0.45 -14.21
N LEU A 48 11.09 -1.39 -13.60
CA LEU A 48 9.66 -1.24 -13.31
C LEU A 48 9.43 -0.11 -12.30
N LEU A 49 10.26 -0.04 -11.25
CA LEU A 49 10.15 1.00 -10.22
C LEU A 49 10.40 2.39 -10.80
N SER A 50 11.39 2.51 -11.69
CA SER A 50 11.67 3.75 -12.41
C SER A 50 10.47 4.21 -13.24
N ILE A 51 9.85 3.29 -14.01
CA ILE A 51 8.67 3.59 -14.81
C ILE A 51 7.47 3.96 -13.92
N MET A 52 7.28 3.25 -12.80
CA MET A 52 6.21 3.54 -11.85
C MET A 52 6.37 4.92 -11.20
N LEU A 53 7.60 5.30 -10.86
CA LEU A 53 7.90 6.64 -10.34
C LEU A 53 7.55 7.72 -11.37
N LEU A 54 7.92 7.54 -12.64
CA LEU A 54 7.59 8.48 -13.69
C LEU A 54 6.07 8.57 -13.93
N ALA A 55 5.40 7.42 -14.04
CA ALA A 55 3.96 7.35 -14.23
C ALA A 55 3.15 7.93 -13.06
N SER A 56 3.70 7.90 -11.83
CA SER A 56 3.03 8.47 -10.64
C SER A 56 2.80 9.99 -10.74
N THR A 57 3.53 10.68 -11.63
CA THR A 57 3.32 12.09 -11.93
C THR A 57 2.10 12.34 -12.84
N TYR A 58 1.50 11.29 -13.40
CA TYR A 58 0.33 11.31 -14.28
C TYR A 58 -0.84 10.48 -13.71
N PRO A 59 -1.35 10.78 -12.50
CA PRO A 59 -2.32 9.92 -11.81
C PRO A 59 -3.67 9.77 -12.54
N LEU A 60 -4.08 10.80 -13.29
CA LEU A 60 -5.31 10.73 -14.10
C LEU A 60 -5.17 9.71 -15.24
N GLU A 61 -4.06 9.76 -15.97
CA GLU A 61 -3.78 8.83 -17.06
C GLU A 61 -3.65 7.39 -16.54
N VAL A 62 -3.09 7.20 -15.34
CA VAL A 62 -3.03 5.88 -14.69
C VAL A 62 -4.44 5.33 -14.37
N ALA A 63 -5.35 6.17 -13.88
CA ALA A 63 -6.73 5.76 -13.62
C ALA A 63 -7.50 5.44 -14.92
N GLU A 64 -7.30 6.24 -15.96
CA GLU A 64 -7.86 5.97 -17.30
C GLU A 64 -7.31 4.66 -17.87
N ALA A 65 -5.99 4.46 -17.78
CA ALA A 65 -5.32 3.26 -18.23
C ALA A 65 -5.84 2.00 -17.54
N TYR A 66 -6.12 2.05 -16.23
CA TYR A 66 -6.74 0.96 -15.49
C TYR A 66 -8.13 0.59 -16.01
N ASN A 67 -9.01 1.60 -16.19
CA ASN A 67 -10.36 1.40 -16.73
C ASN A 67 -10.33 0.88 -18.17
N TRP A 68 -9.44 1.44 -18.99
CA TRP A 68 -9.23 1.04 -20.36
C TRP A 68 -8.74 -0.40 -20.46
N ARG A 69 -7.76 -0.78 -19.64
CA ARG A 69 -7.21 -2.14 -19.61
C ARG A 69 -8.26 -3.17 -19.20
N SER A 70 -9.10 -2.82 -18.22
CA SER A 70 -10.24 -3.64 -17.80
C SER A 70 -11.24 -3.85 -18.94
N SER A 71 -11.56 -2.79 -19.69
CA SER A 71 -12.49 -2.85 -20.83
C SER A 71 -11.91 -3.59 -22.04
N ASN A 72 -10.58 -3.64 -22.16
CA ASN A 72 -9.88 -4.21 -23.30
C ASN A 72 -9.18 -5.54 -22.98
N ALA A 73 -9.58 -6.24 -21.90
CA ALA A 73 -8.90 -7.39 -21.28
C ALA A 73 -8.37 -8.47 -22.25
N SER A 74 -9.00 -8.64 -23.40
CA SER A 74 -8.59 -9.59 -24.45
C SER A 74 -7.38 -9.17 -25.28
N LEU A 75 -7.09 -7.86 -25.38
CA LEU A 75 -5.95 -7.34 -26.15
C LEU A 75 -4.61 -7.74 -25.53
N GLN A 76 -3.73 -8.32 -26.34
CA GLN A 76 -2.41 -8.82 -25.94
C GLN A 76 -1.39 -8.56 -27.06
N GLY A 77 -0.10 -8.66 -26.73
CA GLY A 77 0.99 -8.56 -27.69
C GLY A 77 0.93 -7.30 -28.58
N SER A 78 1.16 -7.47 -29.89
CA SER A 78 1.15 -6.37 -30.85
C SER A 78 -0.19 -5.64 -30.94
N ALA A 79 -1.32 -6.34 -30.73
CA ALA A 79 -2.64 -5.71 -30.73
C ALA A 79 -2.80 -4.74 -29.56
N LEU A 80 -2.29 -5.10 -28.38
CA LEU A 80 -2.24 -4.21 -27.22
C LEU A 80 -1.36 -3.00 -27.49
N THR A 81 -0.14 -3.20 -28.00
CA THR A 81 0.79 -2.11 -28.32
C THR A 81 0.19 -1.14 -29.34
N ASN A 82 -0.45 -1.64 -30.40
CA ASN A 82 -1.10 -0.80 -31.40
C ASN A 82 -2.26 0.02 -30.81
N ALA A 83 -3.06 -0.59 -29.93
CA ALA A 83 -4.17 0.11 -29.29
C ALA A 83 -3.68 1.17 -28.28
N LEU A 84 -2.54 0.94 -27.62
CA LEU A 84 -1.88 1.90 -26.74
C LEU A 84 -1.30 3.10 -27.49
N ASN A 85 -0.81 2.91 -28.73
CA ASN A 85 -0.30 4.01 -29.56
C ASN A 85 -1.39 5.06 -29.87
N ALA A 86 -2.67 4.67 -29.87
CA ALA A 86 -3.79 5.59 -30.05
C ALA A 86 -4.11 6.42 -28.79
N GLN A 87 -3.56 6.07 -27.63
CA GLN A 87 -3.77 6.80 -26.38
C GLN A 87 -2.82 8.01 -26.31
N SER A 88 -3.32 9.12 -25.79
CA SER A 88 -2.53 10.35 -25.58
C SER A 88 -1.64 10.31 -24.32
N TRP A 89 -1.63 9.19 -23.59
CA TRP A 89 -0.87 9.04 -22.35
C TRP A 89 0.63 9.11 -22.55
N ASN A 90 1.34 9.44 -21.48
CA ASN A 90 2.79 9.37 -21.39
C ASN A 90 3.29 7.94 -21.64
N ASP A 91 4.48 7.81 -22.23
CA ASP A 91 5.10 6.52 -22.54
C ASP A 91 5.35 5.67 -21.29
N SER A 92 5.57 6.31 -20.13
CA SER A 92 5.68 5.61 -18.85
C SER A 92 4.37 4.91 -18.48
N VAL A 93 3.23 5.57 -18.67
CA VAL A 93 1.89 5.01 -18.41
C VAL A 93 1.59 3.90 -19.41
N LYS A 94 1.87 4.10 -20.70
CA LYS A 94 1.70 3.07 -21.73
C LYS A 94 2.55 1.83 -21.42
N SER A 95 3.78 2.03 -20.97
CA SER A 95 4.69 0.94 -20.59
C SER A 95 4.19 0.17 -19.37
N LEU A 96 3.55 0.83 -18.39
CA LEU A 96 2.93 0.11 -17.27
C LEU A 96 1.82 -0.85 -17.70
N VAL A 97 1.04 -0.49 -18.73
CA VAL A 97 -0.09 -1.33 -19.20
C VAL A 97 0.39 -2.60 -19.91
N THR A 98 1.61 -2.62 -20.44
CA THR A 98 2.17 -3.80 -21.12
C THR A 98 2.82 -4.79 -20.16
N PHE A 99 3.04 -4.42 -18.89
CA PHE A 99 3.57 -5.36 -17.91
C PHE A 99 2.54 -6.45 -17.59
N PRO A 100 2.98 -7.72 -17.52
CA PRO A 100 2.12 -8.81 -17.07
C PRO A 100 1.71 -8.59 -15.61
N GLN A 101 0.47 -8.94 -15.29
CA GLN A 101 -0.09 -8.99 -13.94
C GLN A 101 0.31 -10.29 -13.24
#